data_AF-A0A2D6G8B8-F1
#
_entry.id   AF-A0A2D6G8B8-F1
#
_cell.length_a   1.000
_cell.length_b   1.000
_cell.length_c   1.000
_cell.angle_alpha   90.00
_cell.angle_beta   90.00
_cell.angle_gamma   90.00
#
_symmetry.space_group_name_H-M   'P 1'
#
loop_
_entity.id
_entity.type
_entity.pdbx_description
1 polymer ?
#
loop_
_entity_poly.entity_id
_entity_poly.type
_entity_poly.pdbx_seq_one_letter_code
_entity_poly.pdbx_strand_id
1 'polypeptide(L)'
;MILTLREVIDFIILIIAIAYIFTSNFSPRTLYSRFNFGNFKTSLLATSPAVFFHELFHKIFAMSFGHEATFHIFTPGLLIGVFLKLINSPFLIIAPGFVSIPPIANDFQFRLIAFAGPLANLLLFLIATILLKKIKNLSERQLIVLHLTKRINLILLAFNMIPFGPLDGAKVLFGS
;
A
#
# COMPACT_ATOMS: atom_id res chain seq x y z
N MET A 1 -11.88 -12.99 -14.05
CA MET A 1 -11.00 -13.66 -13.07
C MET A 1 -10.41 -12.59 -12.16
N ILE A 2 -10.40 -12.79 -10.83
CA ILE A 2 -9.99 -11.74 -9.88
C ILE A 2 -8.48 -11.48 -9.94
N LEU A 3 -7.64 -12.52 -10.03
CA LEU A 3 -6.20 -12.40 -10.20
C LEU A 3 -5.70 -13.39 -11.24
N THR A 4 -4.95 -12.90 -12.22
CA THR A 4 -4.20 -13.73 -13.17
C THR A 4 -2.87 -14.20 -12.56
N LEU A 5 -2.27 -15.25 -13.11
CA LEU A 5 -0.94 -15.71 -12.66
C LEU A 5 0.12 -14.60 -12.77
N ARG A 6 0.05 -13.79 -13.83
CA ARG A 6 0.95 -12.64 -14.02
C ARG A 6 0.77 -11.61 -12.90
N GLU A 7 -0.47 -11.28 -12.54
CA GLU A 7 -0.73 -10.33 -11.45
C GLU A 7 -0.29 -10.87 -10.09
N VAL A 8 -0.41 -12.19 -9.86
CA VAL A 8 0.13 -12.82 -8.64
C VAL A 8 1.65 -12.63 -8.58
N ILE A 9 2.36 -12.89 -9.68
CA ILE A 9 3.82 -12.66 -9.75
C ILE A 9 4.14 -11.19 -9.51
N ASP A 10 3.38 -10.28 -10.14
CA ASP A 10 3.59 -8.85 -10.02
C ASP A 10 3.37 -8.36 -8.56
N PHE A 11 2.32 -8.85 -7.89
CA PHE A 11 2.10 -8.58 -6.48
C PHE A 11 3.23 -9.14 -5.60
N ILE A 12 3.72 -10.35 -5.88
CA ILE A 12 4.85 -10.94 -5.13
C ILE A 12 6.10 -10.05 -5.25
N ILE A 13 6.44 -9.61 -6.47
CA ILE A 13 7.59 -8.73 -6.71
C ILE A 13 7.41 -7.40 -5.95
N LEU A 14 6.23 -6.78 -6.07
CA LEU A 14 5.89 -5.55 -5.37
C LEU A 14 6.04 -5.71 -3.85
N ILE A 15 5.49 -6.77 -3.29
CA ILE A 15 5.51 -7.08 -1.85
C ILE A 15 6.95 -7.23 -1.34
N ILE A 16 7.79 -7.98 -2.07
CA ILE A 16 9.20 -8.16 -1.71
C ILE A 16 9.96 -6.84 -1.81
N ALA A 17 9.75 -6.07 -2.88
CA ALA A 17 10.43 -4.80 -3.08
C ALA A 17 10.06 -3.78 -1.99
N ILE A 18 8.77 -3.62 -1.68
CA ILE A 18 8.29 -2.72 -0.62
C ILE A 18 8.80 -3.16 0.74
N ALA A 19 8.77 -4.46 1.06
CA ALA A 19 9.33 -4.95 2.31
C ALA A 19 10.83 -4.63 2.44
N TYR A 20 11.61 -4.80 1.37
CA TYR A 20 13.01 -4.43 1.35
C TYR A 20 13.22 -2.93 1.59
N ILE A 21 12.50 -2.09 0.85
CA ILE A 21 12.56 -0.63 0.96
C ILE A 21 12.28 -0.15 2.39
N PHE A 22 11.30 -0.73 3.07
CA PHE A 22 10.92 -0.31 4.42
C PHE A 22 11.69 -1.03 5.54
N THR A 23 12.52 -2.03 5.25
CA THR A 23 13.21 -2.86 6.26
C THR A 23 14.00 -2.06 7.29
N SER A 24 14.70 -0.98 6.91
CA SER A 24 15.48 -0.18 7.88
C SER A 24 14.70 0.95 8.58
N ASN A 25 13.46 1.24 8.18
CA ASN A 25 12.67 2.34 8.77
C ASN A 25 12.05 1.97 10.14
N PHE A 26 12.20 0.71 10.58
CA PHE A 26 11.54 0.16 11.77
C PHE A 26 12.47 -0.08 12.96
N SER A 27 13.73 0.39 12.91
CA SER A 27 14.64 0.37 14.05
C SER A 27 14.90 1.79 14.57
N PRO A 28 14.35 2.18 15.74
CA PRO A 28 14.46 3.55 16.25
C PRO A 28 15.86 3.99 16.70
N ARG A 29 16.89 3.12 16.61
CA ARG A 29 18.23 3.38 17.15
C ARG A 29 19.39 3.24 16.17
N THR A 30 19.17 2.91 14.91
CA THR A 30 20.30 2.60 14.01
C THR A 30 20.03 3.06 12.59
N LEU A 31 20.44 4.31 12.31
CA LEU A 31 20.57 4.88 10.97
C LEU A 31 21.52 4.07 10.06
N TYR A 32 22.28 3.12 10.62
CA TYR A 32 23.30 2.28 9.97
C TYR A 32 23.08 0.76 10.14
N SER A 33 21.85 0.29 10.34
CA SER A 33 21.62 -1.16 10.50
C SER A 33 21.88 -1.92 9.19
N ARG A 34 22.83 -2.86 9.20
CA ARG A 34 22.95 -3.93 8.19
C ARG A 34 21.60 -4.66 8.05
N PHE A 35 21.33 -5.22 6.87
CA PHE A 35 20.11 -5.98 6.60
C PHE A 35 19.87 -7.03 7.70
N ASN A 36 18.71 -6.95 8.35
CA ASN A 36 18.31 -7.86 9.42
C ASN A 36 17.04 -8.59 9.00
N PHE A 37 17.12 -9.92 8.94
CA PHE A 37 16.01 -10.77 8.50
C PHE A 37 14.76 -10.67 9.39
N GLY A 38 14.93 -10.38 10.68
CA GLY A 38 13.83 -10.10 11.60
C GLY A 38 13.08 -8.82 11.23
N ASN A 39 13.81 -7.75 10.94
CA ASN A 39 13.23 -6.47 10.51
C ASN A 39 12.55 -6.60 9.14
N PHE A 40 13.15 -7.35 8.22
CA PHE A 40 12.55 -7.64 6.92
C PHE A 40 11.20 -8.34 7.07
N LYS A 41 11.12 -9.40 7.90
CA LYS A 41 9.86 -10.09 8.17
C LYS A 41 8.80 -9.16 8.78
N THR A 42 9.19 -8.31 9.73
CA THR A 42 8.27 -7.34 10.35
C THR A 42 7.78 -6.30 9.34
N SER A 43 8.68 -5.79 8.49
CA SER A 43 8.33 -4.89 7.37
C SER A 43 7.35 -5.57 6.44
N LEU A 44 7.67 -6.77 5.96
CA LEU A 44 6.83 -7.56 5.07
C LEU A 44 5.42 -7.73 5.64
N LEU A 45 5.28 -8.07 6.92
CA LEU A 45 3.96 -8.24 7.55
C LEU A 45 3.18 -6.93 7.69
N ALA A 46 3.86 -5.80 7.88
CA ALA A 46 3.21 -4.51 8.11
C ALA A 46 2.87 -3.76 6.80
N THR A 47 3.78 -3.76 5.83
CA THR A 47 3.66 -2.95 4.59
C THR A 47 2.93 -3.67 3.47
N SER A 48 3.10 -4.99 3.36
CA SER A 48 2.57 -5.76 2.22
C SER A 48 1.05 -5.77 2.17
N PRO A 49 0.32 -5.99 3.28
CA PRO A 49 -1.13 -5.91 3.26
C PRO A 49 -1.64 -4.54 2.85
N ALA A 50 -0.94 -3.47 3.26
CA ALA A 50 -1.36 -2.10 2.97
C ALA A 50 -1.41 -1.84 1.46
N VAL A 51 -0.31 -2.09 0.75
CA VAL A 51 -0.26 -1.87 -0.72
C VAL A 51 -1.10 -2.90 -1.47
N PHE A 52 -1.04 -4.17 -1.07
CA PHE A 52 -1.80 -5.22 -1.73
C PHE A 52 -3.31 -4.96 -1.70
N PHE A 53 -3.88 -4.69 -0.52
CA PHE A 53 -5.31 -4.45 -0.41
C PHE A 53 -5.74 -3.12 -1.02
N HIS A 54 -4.88 -2.11 -1.00
CA HIS A 54 -5.13 -0.83 -1.68
C HIS A 54 -5.36 -1.04 -3.18
N GLU A 55 -4.41 -1.66 -3.89
CA GLU A 55 -4.53 -1.93 -5.32
C GLU A 55 -5.64 -2.95 -5.63
N LEU A 56 -5.76 -3.99 -4.80
CA LEU A 56 -6.79 -5.00 -4.98
C LEU A 56 -8.20 -4.39 -4.85
N PHE A 57 -8.41 -3.41 -3.97
CA PHE A 57 -9.72 -2.76 -3.83
C PHE A 57 -10.09 -1.92 -5.05
N HIS A 58 -9.16 -1.15 -5.63
CA HIS A 58 -9.39 -0.48 -6.90
C HIS A 58 -9.88 -1.48 -7.97
N LYS A 59 -9.18 -2.60 -8.08
CA LYS A 59 -9.51 -3.67 -9.01
C LYS A 59 -10.88 -4.29 -8.74
N ILE A 60 -11.16 -4.70 -7.50
CA ILE A 60 -12.43 -5.34 -7.14
C ILE A 60 -13.61 -4.40 -7.40
N PHE A 61 -13.49 -3.12 -7.05
CA PHE A 61 -14.56 -2.15 -7.30
C PHE A 61 -14.77 -1.95 -8.80
N ALA A 62 -13.70 -1.80 -9.59
CA ALA A 62 -13.81 -1.70 -11.04
C ALA A 62 -14.53 -2.91 -11.66
N MET A 63 -14.12 -4.12 -11.28
CA MET A 63 -14.74 -5.36 -11.72
C MET A 63 -16.21 -5.49 -11.27
N SER A 64 -16.55 -4.99 -10.07
CA SER A 64 -17.93 -5.01 -9.59
C SER A 64 -18.86 -4.10 -10.39
N PHE A 65 -18.32 -3.07 -11.02
CA PHE A 65 -19.05 -2.20 -11.97
C PHE A 65 -19.03 -2.73 -13.42
N GLY A 66 -18.45 -3.91 -13.66
CA GLY A 66 -18.38 -4.54 -14.99
C GLY A 66 -17.17 -4.11 -15.83
N HIS A 67 -16.20 -3.38 -15.26
CA HIS A 67 -15.00 -2.97 -15.98
C HIS A 67 -13.91 -4.02 -15.88
N GLU A 68 -13.17 -4.20 -16.97
CA GLU A 68 -11.90 -4.94 -16.91
C GLU A 68 -10.88 -4.15 -16.09
N ALA A 69 -10.10 -4.84 -15.28
CA ALA A 69 -9.09 -4.21 -14.44
C ALA A 69 -7.89 -5.14 -14.31
N THR A 70 -6.70 -4.61 -14.55
CA THR A 70 -5.45 -5.38 -14.48
C THR A 70 -4.41 -4.63 -13.67
N PHE A 71 -3.85 -5.30 -12.66
CA PHE A 71 -2.77 -4.78 -11.85
C PHE A 71 -1.44 -4.83 -12.61
N HIS A 72 -0.66 -3.77 -12.51
CA HIS A 72 0.67 -3.66 -13.08
C HIS A 72 1.63 -3.04 -12.06
N ILE A 73 2.87 -3.51 -12.08
CA ILE A 73 3.97 -2.84 -11.36
C ILE A 73 4.36 -1.58 -12.11
N PHE A 74 4.59 -0.50 -11.37
CA PHE A 74 5.25 0.68 -11.91
C PHE A 74 6.77 0.57 -11.68
N THR A 75 7.46 -0.08 -12.62
CA THR A 75 8.90 -0.39 -12.49
C THR A 75 9.77 0.85 -12.22
N PRO A 76 9.59 2.00 -12.91
CA PRO A 76 10.37 3.19 -12.59
C PRO A 76 10.19 3.61 -11.15
N GLY A 77 8.96 3.50 -10.63
CA GLY A 77 8.66 3.87 -9.27
C GLY A 77 9.33 2.95 -8.23
N LEU A 78 9.29 1.64 -8.46
CA LEU A 78 10.02 0.69 -7.63
C LEU A 78 11.54 0.92 -7.67
N LEU A 79 12.12 1.16 -8.84
CA LEU A 79 13.55 1.41 -8.98
C LEU A 79 13.98 2.67 -8.24
N ILE A 80 13.21 3.76 -8.37
CA ILE A 80 13.45 4.99 -7.61
C ILE A 80 13.31 4.70 -6.11
N GLY A 81 12.32 3.93 -5.68
CA GLY A 81 12.13 3.57 -4.26
C GLY A 81 13.32 2.79 -3.68
N VAL A 82 13.84 1.83 -4.44
CA VAL A 82 15.06 1.08 -4.09
C VAL A 82 16.28 2.02 -4.08
N PHE A 83 16.43 2.89 -5.07
CA PHE A 83 17.53 3.85 -5.12
C PHE A 83 17.50 4.83 -3.94
N LEU A 84 16.34 5.42 -3.64
CA LEU A 84 16.11 6.30 -2.49
C LEU A 84 16.43 5.58 -1.17
N LYS A 85 16.11 4.28 -1.09
CA LYS A 85 16.52 3.45 0.04
C LYS A 85 18.05 3.33 0.15
N LEU A 86 18.74 3.06 -0.95
CA LEU A 86 20.20 2.89 -0.95
C LEU A 86 20.93 4.16 -0.49
N ILE A 87 20.38 5.34 -0.77
CA ILE A 87 20.92 6.63 -0.32
C ILE A 87 20.36 7.10 1.03
N ASN A 88 19.56 6.28 1.72
CA ASN A 88 18.89 6.59 2.99
C ASN A 88 18.02 7.87 2.95
N SER A 89 17.37 8.12 1.82
CA SER A 89 16.45 9.24 1.69
C SER A 89 15.25 9.07 2.62
N PRO A 90 14.81 10.14 3.33
CA PRO A 90 13.57 10.12 4.11
C PRO A 90 12.32 10.18 3.23
N PHE A 91 12.47 10.55 1.94
CA PHE A 91 11.38 10.63 0.98
C PHE A 91 11.16 9.26 0.34
N LEU A 92 9.97 8.69 0.55
CA LEU A 92 9.57 7.46 -0.11
C LEU A 92 8.09 7.53 -0.47
N ILE A 93 7.81 8.35 -1.47
CA ILE A 93 6.46 8.58 -1.96
C ILE A 93 6.49 8.31 -3.45
N ILE A 94 6.16 7.07 -3.80
CA ILE A 94 6.14 6.62 -5.18
C ILE A 94 5.03 5.61 -5.31
N ALA A 95 4.21 5.74 -6.34
CA ALA A 95 3.23 4.72 -6.72
C ALA A 95 4.00 3.47 -7.17
N PRO A 96 3.99 2.37 -6.41
CA PRO A 96 4.82 1.21 -6.72
C PRO A 96 4.13 0.23 -7.69
N GLY A 97 2.81 0.39 -7.86
CA GLY A 97 1.97 -0.29 -8.82
C GLY A 97 0.76 0.58 -9.15
N PHE A 98 -0.04 0.13 -10.11
CA PHE A 98 -1.31 0.74 -10.46
C PHE A 98 -2.24 -0.30 -11.07
N VAL A 99 -3.55 -0.05 -10.98
CA VAL A 99 -4.56 -0.84 -11.69
C VAL A 99 -4.95 -0.10 -12.97
N SER A 100 -4.72 -0.74 -14.11
CA SER A 100 -5.19 -0.25 -15.41
C SER A 100 -6.67 -0.59 -15.57
N ILE A 101 -7.47 0.44 -15.82
CA ILE A 101 -8.92 0.36 -16.01
C ILE A 101 -9.26 1.16 -17.27
N PRO A 102 -10.15 0.67 -18.17
CA PRO A 102 -10.62 1.44 -19.31
C PRO A 102 -11.23 2.79 -18.90
N PRO A 103 -11.36 3.76 -19.83
CA PRO A 103 -12.05 5.00 -19.55
C PRO A 103 -13.48 4.75 -19.04
N ILE A 104 -13.82 5.33 -17.90
CA ILE A 104 -15.13 5.20 -17.25
C ILE A 104 -15.91 6.48 -17.49
N ALA A 105 -17.04 6.37 -18.21
CA ALA A 105 -17.91 7.52 -18.48
C ALA A 105 -18.77 7.95 -17.28
N ASN A 106 -18.91 7.09 -16.27
CA ASN A 106 -19.70 7.36 -15.08
C ASN A 106 -18.82 7.91 -13.95
N ASP A 107 -18.87 9.22 -13.72
CA ASP A 107 -18.09 9.91 -12.70
C ASP A 107 -18.26 9.31 -11.29
N PHE A 108 -19.47 8.86 -10.94
CA PHE A 108 -19.72 8.27 -9.63
C PHE A 108 -18.98 6.94 -9.47
N GLN A 109 -19.03 6.06 -10.48
CA GLN A 109 -18.25 4.82 -10.49
C GLN A 109 -16.76 5.11 -10.43
N PHE A 110 -16.27 6.05 -11.24
CA PHE A 110 -14.86 6.44 -11.28
C PHE A 110 -14.36 6.93 -9.90
N ARG A 111 -15.11 7.82 -9.25
CA ARG A 111 -14.78 8.34 -7.92
C ARG A 111 -14.81 7.25 -6.86
N LEU A 112 -15.78 6.33 -6.91
CA LEU A 112 -15.84 5.20 -5.99
C LEU A 112 -14.67 4.24 -6.18
N ILE A 113 -14.30 3.94 -7.41
CA ILE A 113 -13.13 3.12 -7.74
C ILE A 113 -11.87 3.81 -7.21
N ALA A 114 -11.69 5.11 -7.44
CA ALA A 114 -10.57 5.87 -6.90
C ALA A 114 -10.56 5.88 -5.36
N PHE A 115 -11.71 5.96 -4.70
CA PHE A 115 -11.78 5.90 -3.25
C PHE A 115 -11.54 4.50 -2.66
N ALA A 116 -11.69 3.44 -3.46
CA ALA A 116 -11.61 2.05 -2.98
C ALA A 116 -10.23 1.71 -2.37
N GLY A 117 -9.14 2.17 -2.97
CA GLY A 117 -7.80 1.98 -2.41
C GLY A 117 -7.60 2.66 -1.06
N PRO A 118 -7.88 3.98 -0.93
CA PRO A 118 -7.91 4.68 0.35
C PRO A 118 -8.83 4.00 1.39
N LEU A 119 -10.00 3.51 0.97
CA LEU A 119 -10.92 2.76 1.84
C LEU A 119 -10.27 1.49 2.42
N ALA A 120 -9.52 0.73 1.62
CA ALA A 120 -8.80 -0.45 2.10
C ALA A 120 -7.81 -0.10 3.22
N ASN A 121 -7.05 0.98 3.03
CA ASN A 121 -6.10 1.47 4.03
C ASN A 121 -6.83 1.93 5.31
N LEU A 122 -7.96 2.64 5.18
CA LEU A 122 -8.79 3.02 6.32
C LEU A 122 -9.25 1.78 7.12
N LEU A 123 -9.74 0.75 6.44
CA LEU A 123 -10.18 -0.49 7.09
C LEU A 123 -9.04 -1.17 7.85
N LEU A 124 -7.86 -1.32 7.23
CA LEU A 124 -6.68 -1.90 7.88
C LEU A 124 -6.22 -1.08 9.09
N PHE A 125 -6.25 0.25 9.00
CA PHE A 125 -5.97 1.15 10.13
C PHE A 125 -6.93 0.94 11.29
N LEU A 126 -8.24 0.84 11.00
CA LEU A 126 -9.28 0.63 12.01
C LEU A 126 -9.14 -0.75 12.66
N ILE A 127 -8.95 -1.80 11.85
CA ILE A 127 -8.73 -3.17 12.33
C ILE A 127 -7.53 -3.21 13.28
N ALA A 128 -6.37 -2.69 12.86
CA ALA A 128 -5.18 -2.66 13.70
C ALA A 128 -5.42 -1.88 15.02
N THR A 129 -6.14 -0.76 14.95
CA THR A 129 -6.49 0.04 16.13
C THR A 129 -7.41 -0.71 17.09
N ILE A 130 -8.39 -1.45 16.58
CA ILE A 130 -9.32 -2.24 17.38
C ILE A 130 -8.58 -3.41 18.04
N LEU A 131 -7.72 -4.12 17.30
CA LEU A 131 -6.94 -5.25 17.83
C LEU A 131 -6.01 -4.81 18.96
N LEU A 132 -5.31 -3.67 18.80
CA LEU A 132 -4.46 -3.09 19.85
C LEU A 132 -5.25 -2.74 21.12
N LYS A 133 -6.51 -2.32 21.01
CA LYS A 133 -7.35 -1.98 22.16
C LYS A 133 -7.97 -3.20 22.85
N LYS A 134 -8.36 -4.22 22.07
CA LYS A 134 -9.14 -5.36 22.58
C LYS A 134 -8.29 -6.53 23.06
N ILE A 135 -7.12 -6.77 22.46
CA ILE A 135 -6.26 -7.91 22.80
C ILE A 135 -5.21 -7.47 23.82
N LYS A 136 -5.28 -8.00 25.04
CA LYS A 136 -4.38 -7.61 26.14
C LYS A 136 -3.04 -8.38 26.15
N ASN A 137 -3.02 -9.62 25.66
CA ASN A 137 -1.86 -10.51 25.72
C ASN A 137 -1.13 -10.62 24.38
N LEU A 138 -0.79 -9.48 23.77
CA LEU A 138 -0.03 -9.44 22.53
C LEU A 138 1.46 -9.62 22.84
N SER A 139 2.13 -10.49 22.10
CA SER A 139 3.61 -10.56 22.12
C SER A 139 4.21 -9.24 21.62
N GLU A 140 5.45 -8.93 22.03
CA GLU A 140 6.16 -7.73 21.60
C GLU A 140 6.17 -7.57 20.06
N ARG A 141 6.38 -8.68 19.34
CA ARG A 141 6.37 -8.69 17.87
C ARG A 141 5.00 -8.35 17.29
N GLN A 142 3.91 -8.87 17.87
CA GLN A 142 2.55 -8.55 17.43
C GLN A 142 2.22 -7.08 17.69
N LEU A 143 2.63 -6.53 18.83
CA LEU A 143 2.49 -5.11 19.14
C LEU A 143 3.20 -4.25 18.10
N ILE A 144 4.45 -4.57 17.78
CA ILE A 144 5.22 -3.85 16.76
C ILE A 144 4.49 -3.91 15.41
N VAL A 145 4.14 -5.10 14.93
CA VAL A 145 3.45 -5.24 13.62
C VAL A 145 2.15 -4.44 13.60
N LEU A 146 1.30 -4.54 14.62
CA LEU A 146 0.02 -3.81 14.66
C LEU A 146 0.21 -2.29 14.71
N HIS A 147 1.17 -1.78 15.48
CA HIS A 147 1.49 -0.35 15.51
C HIS A 147 2.00 0.14 14.15
N LEU A 148 2.83 -0.65 13.47
CA LEU A 148 3.32 -0.33 12.14
C LEU A 148 2.21 -0.39 11.10
N THR A 149 1.39 -1.45 11.07
CA THR A 149 0.23 -1.56 10.20
C THR A 149 -0.69 -0.36 10.38
N LYS A 150 -1.01 0.02 11.62
CA LYS A 150 -1.80 1.21 11.93
C LYS A 150 -1.16 2.47 11.32
N ARG A 151 0.13 2.71 11.58
CA ARG A 151 0.83 3.93 11.14
C ARG A 151 0.95 4.01 9.61
N ILE A 152 1.37 2.92 8.96
CA ILE A 152 1.54 2.86 7.50
C ILE A 152 0.22 3.11 6.80
N ASN A 153 -0.85 2.41 7.20
CA ASN A 153 -2.14 2.54 6.55
C ASN A 153 -2.73 3.94 6.75
N LEU A 154 -2.54 4.57 7.91
CA LEU A 154 -2.96 5.96 8.12
C LEU A 154 -2.19 6.94 7.22
N ILE A 155 -0.87 6.75 7.08
CA ILE A 155 -0.04 7.59 6.19
C ILE A 155 -0.46 7.40 4.74
N LEU A 156 -0.64 6.17 4.27
CA LEU A 156 -1.06 5.88 2.90
C LEU A 156 -2.48 6.40 2.60
N LEU A 157 -3.40 6.30 3.57
CA LEU A 157 -4.73 6.90 3.47
C LEU A 157 -4.61 8.42 3.32
N ALA A 158 -3.92 9.08 4.25
CA ALA A 158 -3.80 10.54 4.25
C ALA A 158 -3.11 11.04 2.98
N PHE A 159 -2.05 10.36 2.56
CA PHE A 159 -1.28 10.74 1.37
C PHE A 159 -2.10 10.55 0.08
N ASN A 160 -2.71 9.38 -0.13
CA ASN A 160 -3.49 9.15 -1.35
C ASN A 160 -4.77 9.98 -1.41
N MET A 161 -5.28 10.51 -0.29
CA MET A 161 -6.44 11.41 -0.28
C MET A 161 -6.10 12.89 -0.53
N ILE A 162 -4.82 13.24 -0.73
CA ILE A 162 -4.44 14.60 -1.15
C ILE A 162 -4.98 14.84 -2.57
N PRO A 163 -5.74 15.92 -2.83
CA PRO A 163 -6.32 16.20 -4.14
C PRO A 163 -5.31 16.81 -5.11
N PHE A 164 -4.22 16.10 -5.39
CA PHE A 164 -3.13 16.60 -6.23
C PHE A 164 -2.47 15.49 -7.06
N GLY A 165 -2.15 15.81 -8.33
CA GLY A 165 -1.34 14.95 -9.20
C GLY A 165 -1.97 13.57 -9.44
N PRO A 166 -1.17 12.48 -9.45
CA PRO A 166 -1.66 11.13 -9.76
C PRO A 166 -2.41 10.45 -8.61
N LEU A 167 -2.54 11.12 -7.46
CA LEU A 167 -3.11 10.58 -6.24
C LEU A 167 -4.61 10.36 -6.36
N ASP A 168 -5.13 9.38 -5.62
CA ASP A 168 -6.54 9.00 -5.73
C ASP A 168 -7.49 10.11 -5.29
N GLY A 169 -7.10 10.94 -4.33
CA GLY A 169 -7.85 12.09 -3.84
C GLY A 169 -8.13 13.10 -4.95
N ALA A 170 -7.22 13.23 -5.93
CA ALA A 170 -7.45 14.08 -7.09
C ALA A 170 -8.60 13.52 -7.94
N LYS A 171 -8.56 12.22 -8.24
CA LYS A 171 -9.60 11.51 -8.99
C LYS A 171 -10.95 11.52 -8.26
N VAL A 172 -10.93 11.34 -6.94
CA VAL A 172 -12.12 11.40 -6.08
C VAL A 172 -12.76 12.79 -6.10
N LEU A 173 -11.96 13.86 -6.05
CA LEU A 173 -12.47 15.23 -5.99
C LEU A 173 -12.87 15.78 -7.36
N PHE A 174 -12.07 15.54 -8.39
CA PHE A 174 -12.26 16.13 -9.72
C PHE A 174 -13.07 15.23 -10.67
N GLY A 175 -13.06 13.92 -10.47
CA GLY A 175 -13.86 12.99 -11.29
C GLY A 175 -13.29 12.70 -12.69
N SER A 176 -12.01 13.01 -12.93
CA SER A 176 -11.30 12.79 -14.19
C SER A 176 -9.83 12.53 -13.93
#